data_AF-A0A7C2X655-F1
#
_entry.id   AF-A0A7C2X655-F1
#
_cell.length_a   1.000
_cell.length_b   1.000
_cell.length_c   1.000
_cell.angle_alpha   90.00
_cell.angle_beta   90.00
_cell.angle_gamma   90.00
#
_symmetry.space_group_name_H-M   'P 1'
#
loop_
_entity.id
_entity.type
_entity.pdbx_description
1 polymer ?
#
loop_
_entity_poly.entity_id
_entity_poly.type
_entity_poly.pdbx_seq_one_letter_code
_entity_poly.pdbx_strand_id
1 'polypeptide(L)' 'MAKSKAKAKRRPNIITRLLRETVAELRKVNWPTRQEATQLTLLVLLVIFVMSSLLGVLDYLFSKFFGFIVSLG' A
#
# COMPACT_ATOMS: atom_id res chain seq x y z
N MET A 1 -52.18 -27.60 12.13
CA MET A 1 -51.85 -26.53 13.10
C MET A 1 -50.73 -25.68 12.51
N ALA A 2 -51.09 -24.60 11.81
CA ALA A 2 -50.13 -23.71 11.15
C ALA A 2 -50.38 -22.29 11.64
N LYS A 3 -49.45 -21.73 12.43
CA LYS A 3 -49.35 -20.29 12.63
C LYS A 3 -47.88 -19.87 12.60
N SER A 4 -47.49 -19.47 11.39
CA SER A 4 -46.58 -18.37 11.04
C SER A 4 -45.75 -17.80 12.21
N LYS A 5 -44.45 -18.12 12.21
CA LYS A 5 -43.45 -17.31 12.92
C LYS A 5 -43.37 -15.96 12.23
N ALA A 6 -43.98 -14.95 12.82
CA ALA A 6 -43.84 -13.56 12.43
C ALA A 6 -42.36 -13.17 12.47
N LYS A 7 -41.71 -13.11 11.30
CA LYS A 7 -40.38 -12.51 11.13
C LYS A 7 -40.49 -11.03 11.49
N ALA A 8 -40.08 -10.68 12.70
CA ALA A 8 -39.88 -9.31 13.12
C ALA A 8 -39.01 -8.59 12.06
N LYS A 9 -39.62 -7.66 11.33
CA LYS A 9 -38.99 -6.83 10.31
C LYS A 9 -37.95 -5.94 11.00
N ARG A 10 -36.71 -6.44 11.11
CA ARG A 10 -35.58 -5.69 11.64
C ARG A 10 -35.42 -4.42 10.81
N ARG A 11 -35.60 -3.26 11.44
CA ARG A 11 -35.23 -1.99 10.81
C ARG A 11 -33.75 -2.12 10.40
N PRO A 12 -33.37 -1.78 9.17
CA PRO A 12 -31.95 -1.81 8.82
C PRO A 12 -31.24 -0.78 9.70
N ASN A 13 -30.32 -1.24 10.56
CA ASN A 13 -29.46 -0.35 11.33
C ASN A 13 -28.64 0.48 10.33
N ILE A 14 -28.57 1.80 10.51
CA ILE A 14 -27.86 2.73 9.60
C ILE A 14 -26.43 2.23 9.31
N ILE A 15 -25.74 1.72 10.34
CA ILE A 15 -24.41 1.12 10.25
C ILE A 15 -24.38 -0.07 9.27
N THR A 16 -25.36 -0.96 9.31
CA THR A 16 -25.43 -2.12 8.39
C THR A 16 -25.68 -1.70 6.95
N ARG A 17 -26.41 -0.61 6.74
CA ARG A 17 -26.63 -0.02 5.41
C ARG A 17 -25.32 0.58 4.87
N LEU A 18 -24.63 1.38 5.68
CA LEU A 18 -23.35 2.00 5.32
C LEU A 18 -22.29 0.95 4.97
N LEU A 19 -22.12 -0.08 5.80
CA LEU A 19 -21.17 -1.17 5.52
C LEU A 19 -21.51 -1.90 4.21
N ARG A 20 -22.79 -2.10 3.93
CA ARG A 20 -23.24 -2.75 2.69
C ARG A 20 -22.95 -1.88 1.47
N GLU A 21 -23.17 -0.57 1.57
CA GLU A 21 -22.85 0.40 0.51
C GLU A 21 -21.33 0.47 0.28
N THR A 22 -20.51 0.53 1.33
CA THR A 22 -19.03 0.53 1.22
C THR A 22 -18.50 -0.76 0.60
N VAL A 23 -19.00 -1.93 0.99
CA VAL A 23 -18.59 -3.22 0.39
C VAL A 23 -19.01 -3.31 -1.08
N ALA A 24 -20.16 -2.74 -1.45
CA ALA A 24 -20.58 -2.69 -2.84
C ALA A 24 -19.64 -1.82 -3.70
N GLU A 25 -19.13 -0.71 -3.16
CA GLU A 25 -18.16 0.16 -3.85
C GLU A 25 -16.76 -0.46 -3.92
N LEU A 26 -16.29 -1.08 -2.82
CA LEU A 26 -14.99 -1.76 -2.78
C LEU A 26 -14.87 -2.92 -3.79
N ARG A 27 -16.00 -3.50 -4.21
CA ARG A 27 -16.03 -4.53 -5.26
C ARG A 27 -15.80 -3.98 -6.67
N LYS A 28 -15.98 -2.67 -6.87
CA LYS A 28 -15.65 -2.00 -8.15
C LYS A 28 -14.16 -1.71 -8.26
N VAL A 29 -13.41 -1.81 -7.16
CA VAL A 29 -11.97 -1.62 -7.16
C VAL A 29 -11.31 -2.81 -7.87
N ASN A 30 -10.57 -2.52 -8.93
CA ASN A 30 -9.71 -3.49 -9.59
C ASN A 30 -8.48 -3.75 -8.72
N TRP A 31 -8.59 -4.76 -7.85
CA TRP A 31 -7.44 -5.23 -7.09
C TRP A 31 -6.49 -5.97 -8.03
N PRO A 32 -5.18 -5.68 -7.97
CA PRO A 32 -4.20 -6.34 -8.80
C PRO A 32 -4.18 -7.84 -8.50
N THR A 33 -3.86 -8.64 -9.50
CA THR A 33 -3.66 -10.08 -9.29
C THR A 33 -2.45 -10.30 -8.37
N ARG A 34 -2.39 -11.45 -7.68
CA ARG A 34 -1.23 -11.77 -6.81
C ARG A 34 0.10 -11.67 -7.58
N GLN A 35 0.08 -12.04 -8.85
CA GLN A 35 1.24 -11.98 -9.73
C GLN A 35 1.63 -10.52 -10.06
N GLU A 36 0.67 -9.67 -10.44
CA GLU A 36 0.92 -8.24 -10.68
C GLU A 36 1.48 -7.56 -9.43
N ALA A 37 0.88 -7.81 -8.26
CA ALA A 37 1.33 -7.24 -7.00
C ALA A 37 2.80 -7.62 -6.70
N THR A 38 3.18 -8.88 -6.92
CA THR A 38 4.58 -9.32 -6.75
C THR A 38 5.53 -8.68 -7.75
N GLN A 39 5.14 -8.56 -9.03
CA GLN A 39 5.96 -7.94 -10.06
C GLN A 39 6.20 -6.46 -9.78
N LEU A 40 5.14 -5.73 -9.40
CA LEU A 40 5.21 -4.32 -9.02
C LEU A 40 6.10 -4.13 -7.79
N THR A 41 5.97 -5.00 -6.78
CA THR A 41 6.81 -4.94 -5.57
C THR A 41 8.28 -5.17 -5.91
N LEU A 42 8.59 -6.18 -6.74
CA LEU A 42 9.96 -6.45 -7.20
C LEU A 42 10.55 -5.26 -7.99
N LEU A 43 9.74 -4.64 -8.86
CA LEU A 43 10.15 -3.45 -9.59
C LEU A 43 10.48 -2.29 -8.64
N VAL A 44 9.63 -2.05 -7.64
CA VAL A 44 9.88 -1.01 -6.63
C VAL A 44 11.16 -1.29 -5.85
N LEU A 45 11.39 -2.54 -5.42
CA LEU A 45 12.62 -2.93 -4.73
C LEU A 45 13.87 -2.71 -5.60
N LEU A 46 13.79 -3.05 -6.90
CA LEU A 46 14.88 -2.81 -7.84
C LEU A 46 15.21 -1.33 -7.96
N VAL A 47 14.19 -0.47 -8.14
CA VAL A 47 14.37 0.97 -8.27
C VAL A 47 14.97 1.56 -7.00
N ILE A 48 14.48 1.16 -5.83
CA ILE A 48 15.02 1.60 -4.53
C ILE A 48 16.49 1.17 -4.39
N PHE A 49 16.82 -0.07 -4.75
CA PHE A 49 18.18 -0.59 -4.68
C PHE A 49 19.15 0.21 -5.57
N VAL A 50 18.73 0.51 -6.80
CA VAL A 50 19.54 1.32 -7.74
C VAL A 50 19.72 2.73 -7.20
N MET A 51 18.64 3.41 -6.79
CA MET A 51 18.71 4.80 -6.31
C MET A 51 19.53 4.93 -5.03
N SER A 52 19.34 4.02 -4.07
CA SER A 52 20.12 4.00 -2.83
C SER A 52 21.59 3.70 -3.08
N SER A 53 21.92 2.80 -4.01
CA SER A 53 23.30 2.53 -4.40
C SER A 53 23.95 3.74 -5.06
N LEU A 54 23.24 4.42 -5.99
CA LEU A 54 23.73 5.62 -6.65
C LEU A 54 24.01 6.75 -5.65
N LEU A 55 23.03 7.04 -4.79
CA LEU A 55 23.18 8.07 -3.75
C LEU A 55 24.29 7.70 -2.77
N GLY A 56 24.31 6.46 -2.27
CA GLY A 56 25.35 6.01 -1.32
C GLY A 56 26.77 6.08 -1.87
N VAL A 57 26.96 5.74 -3.16
CA VAL A 57 28.26 5.91 -3.82
C VAL A 57 28.63 7.39 -3.92
N LEU A 58 27.67 8.24 -4.30
CA LEU A 58 27.90 9.67 -4.42
C LEU A 58 28.25 10.31 -3.06
N ASP A 59 27.51 9.94 -2.01
CA ASP A 59 27.76 10.39 -0.63
C ASP A 59 29.15 9.97 -0.14
N TYR A 60 29.59 8.75 -0.47
CA TYR A 60 30.93 8.27 -0.14
C TYR A 60 32.03 9.08 -0.85
N LEU A 61 31.84 9.35 -2.15
CA LEU A 61 32.79 10.15 -2.94
C LEU A 61 32.88 11.58 -2.39
N PHE A 62 31.75 12.22 -2.11
CA PHE A 62 31.72 13.55 -1.51
C PHE A 62 32.33 13.58 -0.12
N SER A 63 32.05 12.59 0.72
CA SER A 63 32.65 12.50 2.06
C SER A 63 34.19 12.43 2.01
N LYS A 64 34.73 11.64 1.07
CA LYS A 64 36.19 11.57 0.84
C LYS A 64 36.75 12.88 0.30
N PHE A 65 36.06 13.51 -0.65
CA PHE A 65 36.49 14.77 -1.25
C PHE A 65 36.53 15.91 -0.22
N PHE A 66 35.45 16.09 0.56
CA PHE A 66 35.41 17.08 1.63
C PHE A 66 36.43 16.77 2.73
N GLY A 67 36.62 15.50 3.09
CA GLY A 67 37.66 15.11 4.04
C GLY A 67 39.07 15.51 3.59
N PHE A 68 39.38 15.35 2.31
CA PHE A 68 40.65 15.81 1.75
C PHE A 68 40.80 17.33 1.83
N ILE A 69 39.78 18.08 1.43
CA ILE A 69 39.74 19.55 1.51
C ILE A 69 39.93 20.04 2.95
N VAL A 70 39.20 19.47 3.90
CA VAL A 70 39.29 19.85 5.32
C VAL A 70 40.65 19.50 5.90
N SER A 71 41.29 18.41 5.45
CA SER A 71 42.64 18.06 5.92
C SER A 71 43.76 18.93 5.32
N LEU A 72 43.46 19.64 4.22
CA LEU A 72 44.43 20.45 3.49
C LEU A 72 44.44 21.93 3.95
N GLY A 73 43.39 22.37 4.64
CA GLY A 73 43.30 23.68 5.31
C GLY A 73 43.60 23.56 6.80
#